data_AF-A0A9R1V3T5-F1
#
_entry.id   AF-A0A9R1V3T5-F1
#
_cell.length_a   1.000
_cell.length_b   1.000
_cell.length_c   1.000
_cell.angle_alpha   90.00
_cell.angle_beta   90.00
_cell.angle_gamma   90.00
#
_symmetry.space_group_name_H-M   'P 1'
#
loop_
_entity.id
_entity.type
_entity.pdbx_description
1 polymer ?
#
loop_
_entity_poly.entity_id
_entity_poly.type
_entity_poly.pdbx_seq_one_letter_code
_entity_poly.pdbx_strand_id
1 'polypeptide(L)'
;MNKYEYINGQQKLSTRHAKWVEFFQSFHFSCKYKYGKCNVVADALSTHYALLVTLDVRLLAFETIKDHYQSDVDFRDTFLKCAGGPNGEFVIQDGVLFKSNRLCVPKHAIRELLILEAHGDGLAGHFWHYQNFGST
;
A
#
# COMPACT_ATOMS: atom_id res chain seq x y z
N MET A 1 -3.09 -0.64 -18.67
CA MET A 1 -1.62 -0.71 -18.78
C MET A 1 -1.26 -1.96 -19.58
N ASN A 2 -0.70 -1.82 -20.78
CA ASN A 2 -0.42 -2.96 -21.67
C ASN A 2 0.87 -3.66 -21.22
N LYS A 3 0.78 -4.95 -20.92
CA LYS A 3 1.80 -5.78 -20.23
C LYS A 3 3.15 -5.94 -20.98
N TYR A 4 3.31 -5.39 -22.18
CA TYR A 4 4.54 -5.50 -22.99
C TYR A 4 5.61 -4.44 -22.65
N GLU A 5 5.25 -3.35 -21.97
CA GLU A 5 6.20 -2.26 -21.68
C GLU A 5 7.32 -2.68 -20.71
N TYR A 6 7.09 -3.71 -19.89
CA TYR A 6 8.06 -4.12 -18.87
C TYR A 6 9.32 -4.80 -19.43
N ILE A 7 9.19 -5.58 -20.51
CA ILE A 7 10.34 -6.29 -21.12
C ILE A 7 11.30 -5.29 -21.78
N ASN A 8 10.75 -4.23 -22.40
CA ASN A 8 11.55 -3.22 -23.09
C ASN A 8 12.00 -2.07 -22.16
N GLY A 9 11.46 -1.99 -20.94
CA GLY A 9 11.78 -0.94 -19.96
C GLY A 9 12.91 -1.28 -18.98
N GLN A 10 13.42 -2.52 -18.98
CA GLN A 10 14.51 -2.90 -18.07
C GLN A 10 15.86 -2.31 -18.52
N GLN A 11 16.38 -1.35 -17.76
CA GLN A 11 17.64 -0.67 -18.07
C GLN A 11 18.90 -1.53 -17.86
N LYS A 12 18.80 -2.64 -17.11
CA LYS A 12 19.94 -3.50 -16.75
C LYS A 12 19.59 -4.97 -16.95
N LEU A 13 19.80 -5.47 -18.17
CA LEU A 13 19.63 -6.89 -18.51
C LEU A 13 20.97 -7.62 -18.43
N SER A 14 20.96 -8.84 -17.88
CA SER A 14 22.11 -9.73 -18.02
C SER A 14 22.27 -10.16 -19.48
N THR A 15 23.49 -10.49 -19.92
CA THR A 15 23.74 -10.94 -21.30
C THR A 15 22.86 -12.13 -21.69
N ARG A 16 22.58 -13.03 -20.74
CA ARG A 16 21.67 -14.16 -20.95
C ARG A 16 20.23 -13.68 -21.14
N HIS A 17 19.74 -12.76 -20.31
CA HIS A 17 18.39 -12.21 -20.45
C HIS A 17 18.22 -11.41 -21.74
N ALA A 18 19.20 -10.60 -22.15
CA ALA A 18 19.15 -9.86 -23.40
C ALA A 18 18.97 -10.78 -24.62
N LYS A 19 19.72 -11.90 -24.68
CA LYS A 19 19.55 -12.91 -25.74
C LYS A 19 18.15 -13.54 -25.76
N TRP A 20 17.59 -13.82 -24.58
CA TRP A 20 16.22 -14.34 -24.48
C TRP A 20 15.19 -13.30 -24.92
N VAL A 21 15.36 -12.03 -24.53
CA VAL A 21 14.46 -10.94 -24.93
C VAL A 21 14.48 -10.75 -26.45
N GLU A 22 15.66 -10.68 -27.06
CA GLU A 22 15.84 -10.57 -28.51
C GLU A 22 15.19 -11.75 -29.25
N PHE A 23 15.37 -12.97 -28.74
CA PHE A 23 14.72 -14.16 -29.28
C PHE A 23 13.18 -14.07 -29.19
N PHE A 24 12.62 -13.68 -28.04
CA PHE A 24 11.17 -13.57 -27.88
C PHE A 24 10.57 -12.43 -28.72
N GLN A 25 11.28 -11.31 -28.88
CA GLN A 25 10.87 -10.19 -29.73
C GLN A 25 10.73 -10.57 -31.20
N SER A 26 11.41 -11.63 -31.67
CA SER A 26 11.26 -12.14 -33.04
C SER A 26 9.90 -12.81 -33.30
N PHE A 27 9.11 -13.10 -32.26
CA PHE A 27 7.79 -13.72 -32.39
C PHE A 27 6.67 -12.73 -32.07
N HIS A 28 5.57 -12.81 -32.81
CA HIS A 28 4.35 -12.09 -32.48
C HIS A 28 3.51 -12.88 -31.47
N PHE A 29 3.75 -12.68 -30.17
CA PHE A 29 2.99 -13.35 -29.11
C PHE A 29 1.97 -12.41 -28.45
N SER A 30 0.89 -12.99 -27.92
CA SER A 30 -0.04 -12.27 -27.04
C SER A 30 -0.17 -12.94 -25.68
N CYS A 31 0.03 -12.20 -24.60
CA CYS A 31 -0.14 -12.71 -23.24
C CYS A 31 -1.64 -12.66 -22.89
N LYS A 32 -2.31 -13.80 -22.96
CA LYS A 32 -3.73 -13.94 -22.57
C LYS A 32 -3.81 -14.73 -21.27
N TYR A 33 -4.62 -14.23 -20.34
CA TYR A 33 -4.95 -14.97 -19.12
C TYR A 33 -5.62 -16.30 -19.50
N LYS A 34 -5.15 -17.41 -18.92
CA LYS A 34 -5.74 -18.74 -19.09
C LYS A 34 -6.32 -19.17 -17.76
N TYR A 35 -7.64 -19.21 -17.65
CA TYR A 35 -8.28 -19.64 -16.41
C TYR A 35 -7.94 -21.11 -16.08
N GLY A 36 -7.76 -21.40 -14.79
CA GLY A 36 -7.61 -22.76 -14.27
C GLY A 36 -6.17 -23.25 -14.13
N LYS A 37 -5.98 -24.58 -14.23
CA LYS A 37 -4.73 -25.28 -13.84
C LYS A 37 -3.46 -24.78 -14.54
N CYS A 38 -3.59 -24.23 -15.75
CA CYS A 38 -2.47 -23.73 -16.54
C CYS A 38 -1.89 -22.40 -16.03
N ASN A 39 -2.57 -21.70 -15.12
CA ASN A 39 -2.15 -20.40 -14.63
C ASN A 39 -1.98 -20.34 -13.10
N VAL A 40 -2.11 -21.47 -12.41
CA VAL A 40 -2.00 -21.57 -10.95
C VAL A 40 -0.71 -20.98 -10.42
N VAL A 41 0.43 -21.26 -11.07
CA VAL A 41 1.74 -20.71 -10.66
C VAL A 41 1.82 -19.21 -10.88
N ALA A 42 1.32 -18.72 -12.01
CA ALA A 42 1.32 -17.29 -12.32
C ALA A 42 0.36 -16.50 -11.43
N ASP A 43 -0.82 -17.07 -11.11
CA ASP A 43 -1.77 -16.48 -10.16
C ASP A 43 -1.17 -16.45 -8.75
N ALA A 44 -0.63 -17.58 -8.26
CA ALA A 44 0.03 -17.62 -6.96
C ALA A 44 1.18 -16.61 -6.86
N LEU A 45 2.00 -16.49 -7.92
CA LEU A 45 3.11 -15.53 -7.96
C LEU A 45 2.61 -14.08 -7.99
N SER A 46 1.59 -13.78 -8.79
CA SER A 46 0.99 -12.44 -8.87
C SER A 46 0.35 -12.04 -7.54
N THR A 47 -0.36 -12.96 -6.89
CA THR A 47 -0.94 -12.74 -5.57
C THR A 47 0.14 -12.51 -4.53
N HIS A 48 1.20 -13.33 -4.50
CA HIS A 48 2.31 -13.15 -3.57
C HIS A 48 2.99 -11.79 -3.74
N TYR A 49 3.28 -11.38 -4.97
CA TYR A 49 3.88 -10.07 -5.23
C TYR A 49 2.96 -8.92 -4.81
N ALA A 50 1.66 -9.00 -5.13
CA ALA A 50 0.69 -8.01 -4.70
C ALA A 50 0.64 -7.89 -3.17
N LEU A 51 0.58 -9.03 -2.46
CA LEU A 51 0.61 -9.05 -0.99
C LEU A 51 1.88 -8.43 -0.42
N LEU A 52 3.06 -8.75 -0.98
CA LEU A 52 4.32 -8.16 -0.54
C LEU A 52 4.34 -6.65 -0.74
N VAL A 53 3.95 -6.16 -1.91
CA VAL A 53 3.89 -4.73 -2.20
C VAL A 53 2.91 -4.03 -1.25
N THR A 54 1.73 -4.61 -1.03
CA THR A 54 0.75 -4.07 -0.09
C THR A 54 1.28 -4.02 1.34
N LEU A 55 1.96 -5.07 1.81
CA LEU A 55 2.56 -5.08 3.14
C LEU A 55 3.67 -4.05 3.27
N ASP A 56 4.54 -3.92 2.26
CA ASP A 56 5.63 -2.95 2.23
C ASP A 56 5.11 -1.51 2.28
N VAL A 57 4.11 -1.18 1.45
CA VAL A 57 3.44 0.13 1.45
C VAL A 57 2.81 0.43 2.82
N ARG A 58 2.16 -0.57 3.44
CA ARG A 58 1.56 -0.39 4.77
C ARG A 58 2.61 -0.15 5.84
N LEU A 59 3.70 -0.91 5.85
CA LEU A 59 4.81 -0.74 6.80
C LEU A 59 5.44 0.65 6.68
N LEU A 60 5.80 1.06 5.46
CA LEU A 60 6.36 2.37 5.17
C LEU A 60 5.39 3.49 5.59
N ALA A 61 4.10 3.31 5.35
CA ALA A 61 3.10 4.25 5.79
C ALA A 61 3.09 4.38 7.33
N PHE A 62 3.06 3.27 8.07
CA PHE A 62 3.07 3.30 9.53
C PHE A 62 4.32 3.96 10.11
N GLU A 63 5.49 3.72 9.53
CA GLU A 63 6.72 4.41 9.95
C GLU A 63 6.60 5.91 9.69
N THR A 64 6.22 6.31 8.47
CA THR A 64 6.18 7.71 8.08
C THR A 64 5.15 8.51 8.87
N ILE A 65 3.98 7.93 9.17
CA ILE A 65 2.90 8.63 9.88
C ILE A 65 3.34 9.08 11.29
N LYS A 66 4.17 8.28 11.98
CA LYS A 66 4.63 8.57 13.35
C LYS A 66 5.35 9.92 13.44
N ASP A 67 6.19 10.20 12.45
CA ASP A 67 7.01 11.42 12.42
C ASP A 67 6.18 12.69 12.16
N HIS A 68 4.97 12.54 11.62
CA HIS A 68 4.13 13.66 11.21
C HIS A 68 3.13 14.12 12.28
N TYR A 69 2.93 13.38 13.37
CA TYR A 69 1.98 13.79 14.40
C TYR A 69 2.34 15.12 15.07
N GLN A 70 3.62 15.40 15.29
CA GLN A 70 4.06 16.60 16.01
C GLN A 70 3.83 17.91 15.23
N SER A 71 3.77 17.83 13.90
CA SER A 71 3.55 18.96 13.01
C SER A 71 2.12 19.03 12.47
N ASP A 72 1.29 18.02 12.72
CA ASP A 72 -0.06 17.93 12.21
C ASP A 72 -1.03 18.89 12.91
N VAL A 73 -1.84 19.60 12.11
CA VAL A 73 -2.77 20.61 12.63
C VAL A 73 -3.94 20.01 13.43
N ASP A 74 -4.36 18.78 13.11
CA ASP A 74 -5.53 18.14 13.75
C ASP A 74 -5.11 17.30 14.97
N PHE A 75 -3.93 16.68 14.91
CA PHE A 75 -3.50 15.66 15.87
C PHE A 75 -2.35 16.08 16.79
N ARG A 76 -1.59 17.15 16.52
CA ARG A 76 -0.44 17.55 17.35
C ARG A 76 -0.77 17.65 18.84
N ASP A 77 -1.79 18.43 19.18
CA ASP A 77 -2.13 18.67 20.60
C ASP A 77 -2.64 17.39 21.26
N THR A 78 -3.42 16.59 20.54
CA THR A 78 -3.94 15.32 21.02
C THR A 78 -2.82 14.30 21.24
N PHE A 79 -1.86 14.23 20.32
CA PHE A 79 -0.69 13.36 20.41
C PHE A 79 0.19 13.73 21.61
N LEU A 80 0.47 15.02 21.81
CA LEU A 80 1.23 15.50 22.97
C LEU A 80 0.52 15.19 24.30
N LYS A 81 -0.80 15.38 24.37
CA LYS A 81 -1.60 15.03 25.56
C LYS A 81 -1.58 13.52 25.84
N CYS A 82 -1.49 12.69 24.79
CA CYS A 82 -1.42 11.25 24.94
C CYS A 82 -0.02 10.71 25.31
N ALA A 83 1.02 11.56 25.34
CA ALA A 83 2.38 11.13 25.67
C ALA A 83 2.50 10.58 27.11
N GLY A 84 1.64 11.03 28.02
CA GLY A 84 1.58 10.57 29.41
C GLY A 84 0.59 9.43 29.68
N GLY A 85 -0.11 8.94 28.66
CA GLY A 85 -1.18 7.94 28.79
C GLY A 85 -2.41 8.29 27.95
N PRO A 86 -3.50 7.50 28.03
CA PRO A 86 -4.72 7.77 27.27
C PRO A 86 -5.32 9.14 27.60
N ASN A 87 -5.82 9.85 26.60
CA ASN A 87 -6.52 11.12 26.75
C ASN A 87 -7.91 11.02 26.13
N GLY A 88 -8.94 10.81 26.97
CA GLY A 88 -10.29 10.53 26.51
C GLY A 88 -10.34 9.23 25.70
N GLU A 89 -10.88 9.29 24.49
CA GLU A 89 -10.91 8.14 23.55
C GLU A 89 -9.59 7.91 22.80
N PHE A 90 -8.60 8.79 23.00
CA PHE A 90 -7.34 8.72 22.27
C PHE A 90 -6.28 7.94 23.05
N VAL A 91 -5.58 7.07 22.34
CA VAL A 91 -4.47 6.27 22.90
C VAL A 91 -3.32 6.20 21.89
N ILE A 92 -2.09 6.26 22.39
CA ILE A 92 -0.90 5.96 21.60
C ILE A 92 -0.52 4.50 21.83
N GLN A 93 -0.40 3.73 20.75
CA GLN A 93 0.10 2.36 20.75
C GLN A 93 1.22 2.26 19.72
N ASP A 94 2.41 1.81 20.15
CA ASP A 94 3.60 1.70 19.31
C ASP A 94 3.95 2.98 18.51
N GLY A 95 3.70 4.15 19.11
CA GLY A 95 3.93 5.47 18.50
C GLY A 95 2.83 5.93 17.54
N VAL A 96 1.75 5.17 17.39
CA VAL A 96 0.62 5.47 16.50
C VAL A 96 -0.59 5.91 17.33
N LEU A 97 -1.24 6.99 16.91
CA LEU A 97 -2.43 7.52 17.58
C LEU A 97 -3.69 6.82 17.09
N PHE A 98 -4.51 6.35 18.02
CA PHE A 98 -5.83 5.79 17.77
C PHE A 98 -6.89 6.57 18.52
N LYS A 99 -8.07 6.73 17.91
CA LYS A 99 -9.31 7.14 18.57
C LYS A 99 -10.22 5.92 18.67
N SER A 100 -10.45 5.39 19.87
CA SER A 100 -11.09 4.08 20.04
C SER A 100 -10.34 3.02 19.21
N ASN A 101 -11.00 2.41 18.22
CA ASN A 101 -10.41 1.42 17.32
C ASN A 101 -10.17 1.97 15.91
N ARG A 102 -9.78 3.24 15.78
CA ARG A 102 -9.62 3.95 14.49
C ARG A 102 -8.28 4.66 14.44
N LEU A 103 -7.51 4.43 13.39
CA LEU A 103 -6.21 5.04 13.13
C LEU A 103 -6.30 6.56 12.84
N CYS A 104 -5.66 7.40 13.64
CA CYS A 104 -5.58 8.83 13.32
C CYS A 104 -4.50 9.04 12.26
N VAL A 105 -4.87 9.36 11.02
CA VAL A 105 -3.92 9.58 9.92
C VAL A 105 -3.68 11.10 9.74
N PRO A 106 -2.47 11.62 10.04
CA PRO A 106 -2.08 13.01 9.81
C PRO A 106 -2.29 13.47 8.37
N LYS A 107 -2.39 14.79 8.18
CA LYS A 107 -2.38 15.44 6.86
C LYS A 107 -0.99 15.28 6.23
N HIS A 108 -0.81 14.21 5.47
CA HIS A 108 0.42 13.92 4.73
C HIS A 108 0.08 13.31 3.36
N ALA A 109 1.04 13.33 2.41
CA ALA A 109 0.87 12.77 1.06
C ALA A 109 0.45 11.28 1.10
N ILE A 110 0.89 10.53 2.11
CA ILE A 110 0.55 9.12 2.31
C ILE A 110 -0.92 8.93 2.74
N ARG A 111 -1.59 9.96 3.29
CA ARG A 111 -3.00 9.85 3.67
C ARG A 111 -3.88 9.49 2.48
N GLU A 112 -3.63 10.10 1.32
CA GLU A 112 -4.39 9.79 0.10
C GLU A 112 -4.09 8.38 -0.40
N LEU A 113 -2.85 7.92 -0.31
CA LEU A 113 -2.47 6.55 -0.64
C LEU A 113 -3.14 5.52 0.28
N LEU A 114 -3.20 5.79 1.59
CA LEU A 114 -3.89 4.94 2.56
C LEU A 114 -5.40 4.90 2.33
N ILE A 115 -6.00 6.04 1.99
CA ILE A 115 -7.42 6.13 1.64
C ILE A 115 -7.68 5.32 0.37
N LEU A 116 -6.85 5.49 -0.66
CA LEU A 116 -6.97 4.75 -1.92
C LEU A 116 -6.85 3.24 -1.70
N GLU A 117 -5.87 2.80 -0.91
CA GLU A 117 -5.67 1.39 -0.56
C GLU A 117 -6.86 0.83 0.24
N ALA A 118 -7.38 1.60 1.21
CA ALA A 118 -8.54 1.20 2.00
C ALA A 118 -9.84 1.10 1.18
N HIS A 119 -9.96 1.88 0.10
CA HIS A 119 -11.12 1.85 -0.80
C HIS A 119 -10.93 0.95 -2.03
N GLY A 120 -9.68 0.66 -2.41
CA GLY A 120 -9.31 0.07 -3.69
C GLY A 120 -9.43 -1.44 -3.78
N ASP A 121 -9.67 -2.13 -2.66
CA ASP A 121 -9.69 -3.59 -2.64
C ASP A 121 -11.06 -4.12 -2.19
N GLY A 122 -11.78 -4.80 -3.10
CA GLY A 122 -12.99 -5.55 -2.79
C GLY A 122 -12.78 -6.73 -1.83
N LEU A 123 -11.55 -6.90 -1.33
CA LEU A 123 -11.16 -7.79 -0.23
C LEU A 123 -11.06 -7.06 1.13
N ALA A 124 -11.06 -5.73 1.15
CA ALA A 124 -10.97 -4.89 2.36
C ALA A 124 -12.34 -4.67 3.05
N GLY A 125 -13.34 -5.49 2.74
CA GLY A 125 -14.70 -5.38 3.29
C GLY A 125 -14.84 -5.63 4.80
N HIS A 126 -13.75 -5.77 5.56
CA HIS A 126 -13.84 -6.21 6.96
C HIS A 126 -12.99 -5.48 7.99
N PHE A 127 -12.39 -4.31 7.75
CA PHE A 127 -11.70 -3.66 8.89
C PHE A 127 -11.77 -2.15 9.09
N TRP A 128 -12.21 -1.30 8.16
CA TRP A 128 -12.23 0.14 8.45
C TRP A 128 -13.49 0.81 7.93
N HIS A 129 -14.55 0.78 8.74
CA HIS A 129 -15.61 1.77 8.63
C HIS A 129 -15.01 3.13 9.04
N TYR A 130 -14.98 4.16 8.19
CA TYR A 130 -14.71 5.55 8.59
C TYR A 130 -15.94 6.43 8.39
N GLN A 131 -16.21 7.28 9.40
CA GLN A 131 -16.96 8.51 9.23
C GLN A 131 -15.99 9.68 9.40
N ASN A 132 -16.08 10.64 8.49
CA ASN A 132 -15.36 11.90 8.54
C ASN A 132 -15.89 12.75 9.70
N PHE A 133 -15.03 13.12 10.64
CA PHE A 133 -15.30 14.25 11.52
C PHE A 133 -14.42 15.42 11.09
N GLY A 134 -14.98 16.25 10.21
CA GLY A 134 -14.49 17.58 9.90
C GLY A 134 -15.58 18.58 10.27
N SER A 135 -15.37 19.23 11.41
CA SER A 135 -15.73 20.61 11.78
C SER A 135 -17.19 21.08 11.65
N THR A 136 -17.74 21.48 12.80
CA THR A 136 -18.75 22.54 12.95
C THR A 136 -18.30 23.86 12.35
#